data_AF-A0A848YBH5-F1
#
_entry.id   AF-A0A848YBH5-F1
#
_cell.length_a   1.000
_cell.length_b   1.000
_cell.length_c   1.000
_cell.angle_alpha   90.00
_cell.angle_beta   90.00
_cell.angle_gamma   90.00
#
_symmetry.space_group_name_H-M   'P 1'
#
loop_
_entity.id
_entity.type
_entity.pdbx_description
1 polymer ?
#
loop_
_entity_poly.entity_id
_entity_poly.type
_entity_poly.pdbx_seq_one_letter_code
_entity_poly.pdbx_strand_id
1 'polypeptide(L)' 'MITVWGRASSSNVQKVTWTLDELGVEYERIDRGREFGGLDTPEYLANNPNGRVPTIQD' A
#
# COMPACT_ATOMS: atom_id res chain seq x y z
N MET A 1 -8.44 2.00 -11.03
CA MET A 1 -7.20 1.21 -11.28
C MET A 1 -6.56 1.14 -9.93
N ILE A 2 -6.41 -0.06 -9.38
CA ILE A 2 -6.05 -0.21 -7.98
C ILE A 2 -4.63 0.33 -7.72
N THR A 3 -4.49 1.18 -6.71
CA THR A 3 -3.20 1.62 -6.17
C THR A 3 -2.97 0.97 -4.80
N VAL A 4 -1.84 0.28 -4.67
CA VAL A 4 -1.38 -0.30 -3.40
C VAL A 4 -0.24 0.55 -2.84
N TRP A 5 -0.50 1.22 -1.73
CA TRP A 5 0.50 2.02 -1.03
C TRP A 5 1.29 1.17 -0.04
N GLY A 6 2.55 0.89 -0.35
CA GLY A 6 3.48 0.25 0.56
C GLY A 6 4.72 -0.34 -0.10
N ARG A 7 5.81 -0.35 0.68
CA ARG A 7 7.09 -0.95 0.27
C ARG A 7 7.00 -2.47 0.03
N ALA A 8 7.72 -2.96 -0.99
CA ALA A 8 7.75 -4.38 -1.37
C ALA A 8 8.26 -5.30 -0.24
N SER A 9 9.11 -4.78 0.65
CA SER A 9 9.68 -5.54 1.78
C SER A 9 8.72 -5.75 2.95
N SER A 10 7.48 -5.24 2.88
CA SER A 10 6.48 -5.41 3.92
C SER A 10 5.66 -6.68 3.69
N SER A 11 5.69 -7.63 4.64
CA SER A 11 4.91 -8.87 4.54
C SER A 11 3.40 -8.63 4.40
N ASN A 12 2.86 -7.56 5.02
CA ASN A 12 1.44 -7.23 4.84
C ASN A 12 1.14 -6.66 3.45
N VAL A 13 2.09 -5.99 2.81
CA VAL A 13 1.94 -5.51 1.41
C VAL A 13 2.01 -6.70 0.46
N GLN A 14 2.96 -7.62 0.68
CA GLN A 14 3.12 -8.83 -0.13
C GLN A 14 1.85 -9.70 -0.18
N LYS A 15 1.12 -9.81 0.94
CA LYS A 15 -0.17 -10.52 0.97
C LYS A 15 -1.20 -9.91 0.01
N VAL A 16 -1.27 -8.59 -0.05
CA VAL A 16 -2.20 -7.87 -0.94
C VAL A 16 -1.78 -8.03 -2.39
N THR A 17 -0.52 -7.76 -2.72
CA THR A 17 -0.03 -7.86 -4.10
C THR A 17 -0.14 -9.28 -4.63
N TRP A 18 0.22 -10.28 -3.82
CA TRP A 18 0.05 -11.69 -4.19
C TRP A 18 -1.43 -12.02 -4.47
N THR A 19 -2.36 -11.54 -3.64
CA THR A 19 -3.78 -11.74 -3.90
C THR A 19 -4.23 -11.12 -5.22
N LEU A 20 -3.77 -9.90 -5.53
CA LEU A 20 -4.10 -9.22 -6.79
C LEU A 20 -3.52 -9.96 -8.00
N ASP A 21 -2.28 -10.45 -7.89
CA ASP A 21 -1.62 -11.26 -8.92
C ASP A 21 -2.40 -12.56 -9.19
N GLU A 22 -2.79 -13.30 -8.14
CA GLU A 22 -3.59 -14.54 -8.26
C GLU A 22 -4.97 -14.31 -8.89
N LEU A 23 -5.56 -13.14 -8.63
CA LEU A 23 -6.85 -12.75 -9.22
C LEU A 23 -6.73 -12.16 -10.63
N GLY A 24 -5.51 -11.93 -11.12
CA GLY A 24 -5.27 -11.28 -12.42
C GLY A 24 -5.77 -9.83 -12.47
N VAL A 25 -5.81 -9.14 -11.33
CA VAL A 25 -6.25 -7.74 -11.24
C VAL A 25 -5.06 -6.81 -11.46
N GLU A 26 -5.17 -5.89 -12.41
CA GLU A 26 -4.13 -4.88 -12.62
C GLU A 26 -4.08 -3.87 -11.46
N TYR A 27 -2.86 -3.61 -10.96
CA TYR A 27 -2.61 -2.62 -9.94
C TYR A 27 -1.27 -1.91 -10.15
N GLU A 28 -1.15 -0.71 -9.60
CA GLU A 28 0.11 -0.01 -9.39
C GLU A 28 0.50 -0.09 -7.90
N ARG A 29 1.78 -0.30 -7.61
CA ARG A 29 2.30 -0.26 -6.24
C ARG A 29 3.25 0.91 -6.06
N ILE A 30 2.93 1.78 -5.10
CA ILE A 30 3.73 2.96 -4.77
C ILE A 30 4.41 2.73 -3.42
N ASP A 31 5.74 2.90 -3.39
CA ASP A 31 6.51 2.70 -2.17
C ASP A 31 6.16 3.75 -1.09
N ARG A 32 5.85 3.25 0.11
CA ARG A 32 5.54 4.04 1.31
C ARG A 32 5.98 3.31 2.57
N GLY A 33 6.33 4.08 3.60
CA GLY A 33 6.72 3.59 4.92
C GLY A 33 8.19 3.20 5.06
N ARG A 34 8.70 3.25 6.31
CA ARG A 34 10.13 3.14 6.64
C ARG A 34 10.95 4.17 5.86
N GLU A 35 11.97 3.74 5.11
CA GLU A 35 12.87 4.60 4.34
C GLU A 35 12.16 5.48 3.31
N PHE A 36 10.95 5.09 2.87
CA PHE A 36 10.10 5.88 1.97
C PHE A 36 9.21 6.91 2.68
N GLY A 37 9.12 6.84 4.02
CA GLY A 37 8.39 7.81 4.84
C GLY A 37 6.89 7.95 4.55
N GLY A 38 6.34 9.08 4.99
CA GLY A 38 5.05 9.64 4.61
C GLY A 38 3.80 9.09 5.31
N LEU A 39 3.88 8.00 6.08
CA LEU A 39 2.70 7.38 6.70
C LEU A 39 1.98 8.27 7.72
N ASP A 40 2.62 9.36 8.12
CA ASP A 40 2.18 10.39 9.06
C ASP A 40 1.67 11.66 8.38
N THR A 41 1.70 11.77 7.05
CA THR A 41 1.15 12.95 6.38
C THR A 41 -0.38 12.99 6.51
N PRO A 42 -0.99 14.19 6.66
CA PRO A 42 -2.44 14.32 6.78
C PRO A 42 -3.19 13.63 5.64
N GLU A 43 -2.65 13.69 4.42
CA GLU A 43 -3.22 13.07 3.23
C GLU A 43 -3.21 11.54 3.35
N TYR A 44 -2.15 10.94 3.91
CA TYR A 44 -2.10 9.49 4.11
C TYR A 44 -3.00 9.05 5.26
N LEU A 45 -3.01 9.80 6.36
CA LEU A 45 -3.84 9.51 7.53
C LEU A 45 -5.33 9.65 7.25
N ALA A 46 -5.72 10.52 6.30
CA ALA A 46 -7.10 10.60 5.81
C ALA A 46 -7.56 9.28 5.15
N ASN A 47 -6.64 8.54 4.54
CA ASN A 47 -6.91 7.24 3.91
C ASN A 47 -6.72 6.07 4.88
N ASN A 48 -5.71 6.12 5.74
CA ASN A 48 -5.45 5.11 6.76
C ASN A 48 -5.02 5.77 8.09
N PRO A 49 -5.94 5.96 9.04
CA PRO A 49 -5.67 6.67 10.29
C PRO A 49 -4.69 5.91 11.20
N ASN A 50 -4.41 4.63 10.94
CA ASN A 50 -3.40 3.87 11.68
C ASN A 50 -1.97 4.20 11.24
N GLY A 51 -1.79 4.94 10.13
CA GLY A 51 -0.47 5.30 9.60
C GLY A 51 0.38 4.08 9.25
N ARG A 52 -0.22 3.05 8.62
CA ARG A 52 0.46 1.79 8.29
C ARG A 52 0.26 1.40 6.83
N VAL A 53 1.12 0.51 6.35
CA VAL A 53 1.00 -0.14 5.04
C VAL A 53 0.56 -1.60 5.22
N PRO A 54 -0.16 -2.18 4.25
CA PRO A 54 -0.66 -1.57 3.00
C PRO A 54 -1.89 -0.67 3.21
N THR A 55 -2.12 0.24 2.24
CA THR A 55 -3.40 0.93 2.02
C THR A 55 -3.78 0.74 0.55
N ILE A 56 -5.05 0.43 0.27
CA ILE A 56 -5.58 0.24 -1.10
C ILE A 56 -6.48 1.43 -1.44
N GLN A 57 -6.34 1.94 -2.67
CA GLN A 57 -7.23 2.92 -3.29
C GLN A 57 -7.67 2.35 -4.65
N ASP A 58 -8.94 2.44 -5.00
CA ASP A 58 -9.51 1.93 -6.26
C ASP A 58 -10.25 3.03 -7.02
#